data_AF-A0A1Q3IY77-F1
#
_entry.id   AF-A0A1Q3IY77-F1
#
_cell.length_a   1.000
_cell.length_b   1.000
_cell.length_c   1.000
_cell.angle_alpha   90.00
_cell.angle_beta   90.00
_cell.angle_gamma   90.00
#
_symmetry.space_group_name_H-M   'P 1'
#
loop_
_entity.id
_entity.type
_entity.pdbx_description
1 polymer ?
#
loop_
_entity_poly.entity_id
_entity_poly.type
_entity_poly.pdbx_seq_one_letter_code
_entity_poly.pdbx_strand_id
1 'polypeptide(L)'
;MVQLMGSDMRVLKAVAALLLCAGSAAGCGSLREAAGLAKKSPDEFAVSTKAPLIIPPDFNLRPPSPGAPPANTLDPASNAQAALFNTADPQTVANGMTGNFTGGEKMLLANAGVQNADPGVRTKLNFDRRSLQQADRSFTDRVLGTGATADTGRPVNADAEVNRNSASGRAGGRAAATPKKEKSGGWFDWF
;
A
#
# COMPACT_ATOMS: atom_id res chain seq x y z
N MET A 1 -42.57 83.14 -34.61
CA MET A 1 -41.74 82.08 -35.21
C MET A 1 -40.89 81.28 -34.21
N VAL A 2 -40.70 81.74 -32.95
CA VAL A 2 -39.86 81.05 -31.95
C VAL A 2 -40.57 79.91 -31.19
N GLN A 3 -41.91 79.93 -31.09
CA GLN A 3 -42.67 78.92 -30.32
C GLN A 3 -42.85 77.57 -31.01
N LEU A 4 -42.78 77.49 -32.35
CA LEU A 4 -42.90 76.20 -33.07
C LEU A 4 -41.63 75.34 -32.94
N MET A 5 -40.46 75.97 -32.93
CA MET A 5 -39.16 75.27 -32.84
C MET A 5 -38.94 74.59 -31.47
N GLY A 6 -39.57 75.12 -30.41
CA GLY A 6 -39.40 74.63 -29.04
C GLY A 6 -40.23 73.38 -28.71
N SER A 7 -41.41 73.21 -29.32
CA SER A 7 -42.22 71.98 -29.20
C SER A 7 -41.60 70.85 -29.99
N ASP A 8 -41.13 71.12 -31.21
CA ASP A 8 -40.50 70.12 -32.06
C ASP A 8 -39.20 69.58 -31.44
N MET A 9 -38.41 70.44 -30.79
CA MET A 9 -37.22 70.04 -30.04
C MET A 9 -37.54 69.19 -28.79
N ARG A 10 -38.67 69.42 -28.12
CA ARG A 10 -39.10 68.60 -26.97
C ARG A 10 -39.61 67.24 -27.42
N VAL A 11 -40.38 67.20 -28.51
CA VAL A 11 -40.86 65.94 -29.13
C VAL A 11 -39.67 65.13 -29.65
N LEU A 12 -38.70 65.77 -30.31
CA LEU A 12 -37.49 65.10 -30.80
C LEU A 12 -36.64 64.52 -29.65
N LYS A 13 -36.49 65.25 -28.54
CA LYS A 13 -35.81 64.76 -27.33
C LYS A 13 -36.56 63.61 -26.66
N ALA A 14 -37.89 63.67 -26.59
CA ALA A 14 -38.71 62.60 -26.03
C ALA A 14 -38.64 61.33 -26.88
N VAL A 15 -38.68 61.47 -28.22
CA VAL A 15 -38.51 60.34 -29.16
C VAL A 15 -37.09 59.76 -29.04
N ALA A 16 -36.05 60.59 -28.96
CA ALA A 16 -34.68 60.12 -28.77
C ALA A 16 -34.49 59.38 -27.42
N ALA A 17 -35.07 59.88 -26.34
CA ALA A 17 -35.03 59.23 -25.03
C ALA A 17 -35.80 57.89 -25.03
N LEU A 18 -36.95 57.85 -25.71
CA LEU A 18 -37.73 56.61 -25.87
C LEU A 18 -36.95 55.56 -26.68
N LEU A 19 -36.28 55.97 -27.77
CA LEU A 19 -35.45 55.09 -28.58
C LEU A 19 -34.24 54.56 -27.80
N LEU A 20 -33.60 55.41 -26.98
CA LEU A 20 -32.49 55.00 -26.13
C LEU A 20 -32.93 53.98 -25.06
N CYS A 21 -34.07 54.21 -24.41
CA CYS A 21 -34.64 53.28 -23.43
C CYS A 21 -35.13 51.97 -24.07
N ALA A 22 -35.66 52.02 -25.29
CA ALA A 22 -36.05 50.81 -26.03
C ALA A 22 -34.83 49.97 -26.44
N GLY A 23 -33.72 50.64 -26.81
CA GLY A 23 -32.46 49.98 -27.15
C GLY A 23 -31.78 49.28 -25.95
N SER A 24 -31.84 49.86 -24.75
CA SER A 24 -31.24 49.26 -23.55
C SER A 24 -31.99 48.01 -23.07
N ALA A 25 -33.31 47.93 -23.29
CA ALA A 25 -34.10 46.74 -22.96
C ALA A 25 -33.75 45.53 -23.84
N ALA A 26 -33.36 45.74 -25.11
CA ALA A 26 -32.94 44.65 -26.01
C ALA A 26 -31.64 43.97 -25.57
N GLY A 27 -30.76 44.69 -24.86
CA GLY A 27 -29.50 44.14 -24.32
C GLY A 27 -29.66 43.30 -23.06
N CYS A 28 -30.78 43.42 -22.34
CA CYS A 28 -30.99 42.70 -21.08
C CYS A 28 -31.24 41.20 -21.33
N GLY A 29 -31.86 40.84 -22.46
CA GLY A 29 -32.05 39.45 -22.88
C GLY A 29 -30.74 38.76 -23.26
N SER A 30 -29.90 39.42 -24.06
CA SER A 30 -28.60 38.86 -24.49
C SER A 30 -27.61 38.76 -23.34
N LEU A 31 -27.62 39.71 -22.39
CA LEU A 31 -26.79 39.65 -21.19
C LEU A 31 -27.20 38.50 -20.27
N ARG A 32 -28.50 38.20 -20.17
CA ARG A 32 -29.03 37.06 -19.39
C ARG A 32 -28.61 35.71 -19.99
N GLU A 33 -28.58 35.62 -21.32
CA GLU A 33 -28.11 34.44 -22.05
C GLU A 33 -26.58 34.27 -21.90
N ALA A 34 -25.82 35.35 -22.08
CA ALA A 34 -24.35 35.36 -21.95
C ALA A 34 -23.88 35.12 -20.51
N ALA A 35 -24.66 35.56 -19.51
CA ALA A 35 -24.43 35.29 -18.10
C ALA A 35 -24.83 33.86 -17.68
N GLY A 36 -25.35 33.04 -18.59
CA GLY A 36 -25.71 31.63 -18.32
C GLY A 36 -26.93 31.46 -17.40
N LEU A 37 -27.72 32.52 -17.19
CA LEU A 37 -28.96 32.48 -16.40
C LEU A 37 -30.15 31.92 -17.20
N ALA A 38 -29.94 31.63 -18.48
CA ALA A 38 -30.90 30.93 -19.31
C ALA A 38 -30.80 29.42 -19.10
N LYS A 39 -31.95 28.79 -18.85
CA LYS A 39 -32.01 27.36 -18.56
C LYS A 39 -31.88 26.56 -19.86
N LYS A 40 -30.66 26.13 -20.15
CA LYS A 40 -30.37 25.16 -21.22
C LYS A 40 -30.41 23.76 -20.61
N SER A 41 -31.55 23.08 -20.72
CA SER A 41 -31.67 21.69 -20.30
C SER A 41 -30.76 20.82 -21.17
N PRO A 42 -29.90 19.96 -20.58
CA PRO A 42 -29.12 19.00 -21.36
C PRO A 42 -30.03 18.04 -22.11
N ASP A 43 -29.69 17.69 -23.34
CA ASP A 43 -30.43 16.76 -24.18
C ASP A 43 -30.42 15.35 -23.54
N GLU A 44 -31.58 14.92 -23.07
CA GLU A 44 -31.78 13.61 -22.44
C GLU A 44 -31.52 12.42 -23.37
N PHE A 45 -31.40 12.64 -24.68
CA PHE A 45 -31.06 11.61 -25.66
C PHE A 45 -29.59 11.66 -26.12
N ALA A 46 -28.78 12.56 -25.55
CA ALA A 46 -27.36 12.62 -25.86
C ALA A 46 -26.60 11.42 -25.27
N VAL A 47 -26.33 10.41 -26.09
CA VAL A 47 -25.54 9.24 -25.72
C VAL A 47 -24.06 9.61 -25.66
N SER A 48 -23.53 9.80 -24.45
CA SER A 48 -22.09 9.94 -24.22
C SER A 48 -21.44 8.55 -24.15
N THR A 49 -20.59 8.23 -25.12
CA THR A 49 -19.82 6.98 -25.11
C THR A 49 -18.78 7.02 -23.99
N LYS A 50 -18.92 6.15 -23.00
CA LYS A 50 -17.88 5.93 -21.99
C LYS A 50 -16.75 5.09 -22.59
N ALA A 51 -15.53 5.31 -22.11
CA ALA A 51 -14.39 4.47 -22.48
C ALA A 51 -14.73 2.99 -22.21
N PRO A 52 -14.35 2.06 -23.10
CA PRO A 52 -14.62 0.65 -22.90
C PRO A 52 -13.95 0.17 -21.61
N LEU A 53 -14.70 -0.56 -20.77
CA LEU A 53 -14.14 -1.21 -19.60
C LEU A 53 -13.23 -2.35 -20.10
N ILE A 54 -11.92 -2.12 -20.05
CA ILE A 54 -10.92 -3.16 -20.27
C ILE A 54 -10.86 -3.98 -18.98
N ILE A 55 -11.35 -5.21 -19.07
CA ILE A 55 -11.15 -6.19 -18.00
C ILE A 55 -9.65 -6.55 -18.04
N PRO A 56 -8.90 -6.30 -16.96
CA PRO A 56 -7.49 -6.65 -16.92
C PRO A 56 -7.34 -8.18 -17.10
N PRO A 57 -6.26 -8.64 -17.75
CA PRO A 57 -6.03 -10.07 -17.94
C PRO A 57 -5.92 -10.76 -16.57
N ASP A 58 -6.79 -11.75 -16.36
CA ASP A 58 -6.87 -12.55 -15.14
C ASP A 58 -5.54 -13.29 -14.91
N PHE A 59 -4.85 -12.99 -13.82
CA PHE A 59 -3.57 -13.62 -13.49
C PHE A 59 -3.80 -15.01 -12.89
N ASN A 60 -3.78 -16.03 -13.76
CA ASN A 60 -3.28 -17.39 -13.48
C ASN A 60 -3.67 -18.02 -12.13
N LEU A 61 -4.92 -17.90 -11.70
CA LEU A 61 -5.45 -18.94 -10.82
C LEU A 61 -5.67 -20.17 -11.70
N ARG A 62 -4.97 -21.27 -11.38
CA ARG A 62 -5.23 -22.57 -12.00
C ARG A 62 -6.74 -22.83 -11.84
N PRO A 63 -7.51 -22.98 -12.93
CA PRO A 63 -8.94 -23.24 -12.83
C PRO A 63 -9.14 -24.43 -11.87
N PRO A 64 -10.04 -24.32 -10.88
CA PRO A 64 -10.30 -25.42 -9.97
C PRO A 64 -10.71 -26.63 -10.80
N SER A 65 -10.06 -27.77 -10.58
CA SER A 65 -10.40 -28.98 -11.33
C SER A 65 -11.85 -29.37 -11.03
N PRO A 66 -12.67 -29.70 -12.04
CA PRO A 66 -14.05 -30.12 -11.81
C PRO A 66 -14.08 -31.28 -10.80
N GLY A 67 -14.77 -31.09 -9.68
CA GLY A 67 -14.89 -32.08 -8.60
C GLY A 67 -13.79 -32.05 -7.53
N ALA A 68 -12.78 -31.18 -7.64
CA ALA A 68 -11.82 -30.97 -6.55
C ALA A 68 -12.47 -30.17 -5.41
N PRO A 69 -12.25 -30.54 -4.14
CA PRO A 69 -12.70 -29.74 -3.01
C PRO A 69 -12.08 -28.33 -3.09
N PRO A 70 -12.84 -27.26 -2.80
CA PRO A 70 -12.30 -25.90 -2.82
C PRO A 70 -11.08 -25.78 -1.92
N ALA A 71 -10.02 -25.13 -2.41
CA ALA A 71 -8.79 -24.94 -1.62
C ALA A 71 -9.03 -24.16 -0.31
N ASN A 72 -10.15 -23.43 -0.22
CA ASN A 72 -10.50 -22.57 0.91
C ASN A 72 -11.59 -23.16 1.83
N THR A 73 -12.07 -24.38 1.58
CA THR A 73 -13.03 -25.01 2.51
C THR A 73 -12.30 -25.76 3.60
N LEU A 74 -12.30 -25.20 4.80
CA LEU A 74 -12.01 -25.95 6.02
C LEU A 74 -13.10 -27.02 6.21
N ASP A 75 -12.71 -28.19 6.71
CA ASP A 75 -13.62 -29.29 7.01
C ASP A 75 -14.74 -28.81 7.96
N PRO A 76 -16.03 -28.95 7.62
CA PRO A 76 -17.13 -28.49 8.46
C PRO A 76 -17.08 -29.04 9.88
N ALA A 77 -16.57 -30.26 10.09
CA ALA A 77 -16.39 -30.83 11.42
C ALA A 77 -15.36 -30.03 12.24
N SER A 78 -14.23 -29.66 11.63
CA SER A 78 -13.20 -28.83 12.26
C SER A 78 -13.69 -27.42 12.60
N ASN A 79 -14.50 -26.82 11.72
CA ASN A 79 -15.11 -25.51 11.97
C ASN A 79 -16.12 -25.55 13.11
N ALA A 80 -16.96 -26.58 13.16
CA ALA A 80 -17.92 -26.76 14.26
C ALA A 80 -17.20 -27.00 15.59
N GLN A 81 -16.13 -27.80 15.60
CA GLN A 81 -15.30 -28.01 16.78
C GLN A 81 -14.67 -26.69 17.26
N ALA A 82 -14.13 -25.88 16.34
CA ALA A 82 -13.62 -24.56 16.70
C ALA A 82 -14.74 -23.67 17.27
N ALA A 83 -15.93 -23.62 16.66
CA ALA A 83 -17.03 -22.81 17.19
C ALA A 83 -17.50 -23.25 18.59
N LEU A 84 -17.48 -24.55 18.89
CA LEU A 84 -17.95 -25.12 20.15
C LEU A 84 -16.91 -25.05 21.29
N PHE A 85 -15.63 -25.20 20.97
CA PHE A 85 -14.57 -25.31 21.98
C PHE A 85 -13.61 -24.11 22.03
N ASN A 86 -13.59 -23.24 21.01
CA ASN A 86 -12.77 -22.02 20.96
C ASN A 86 -13.45 -20.79 21.62
N THR A 87 -14.60 -20.99 22.27
CA THR A 87 -15.34 -19.96 23.01
C THR A 87 -15.03 -19.97 24.52
N ALA A 88 -13.92 -20.60 24.92
CA ALA A 88 -13.52 -20.65 26.32
C ALA A 88 -13.21 -19.24 26.84
N ASP A 89 -13.90 -18.84 27.92
CA ASP A 89 -13.65 -17.58 28.63
C ASP A 89 -12.16 -17.52 29.04
N PRO A 90 -11.42 -16.47 28.64
CA PRO A 90 -9.99 -16.35 28.95
C PRO A 90 -9.68 -16.46 30.45
N GLN A 91 -10.61 -16.12 31.34
CA GLN A 91 -10.45 -16.33 32.78
C GLN A 91 -10.38 -17.82 33.15
N THR A 92 -11.22 -18.65 32.55
CA THR A 92 -11.25 -20.10 32.81
C THR A 92 -9.99 -20.78 32.28
N VAL A 93 -9.51 -20.36 31.11
CA VAL A 93 -8.27 -20.84 30.52
C VAL A 93 -7.06 -20.43 31.34
N ALA A 94 -7.01 -19.16 31.80
CA ALA A 94 -5.92 -18.65 32.63
C ALA A 94 -5.82 -19.42 33.97
N ASN A 95 -6.95 -19.79 34.57
CA ASN A 95 -6.98 -20.58 35.80
C ASN A 95 -6.52 -22.03 35.57
N GLY A 96 -6.79 -22.61 34.40
CA GLY A 96 -6.35 -23.95 34.02
C GLY A 96 -4.88 -24.06 33.57
N MET A 97 -4.21 -22.93 33.32
CA MET A 97 -2.81 -22.92 32.84
C MET A 97 -1.82 -23.36 33.92
N THR A 98 -1.17 -24.49 33.65
CA THR A 98 -0.08 -25.05 34.44
C THR A 98 1.26 -24.44 34.04
N GLY A 99 2.00 -23.89 34.99
CA GLY A 99 3.33 -23.29 34.76
C GLY A 99 3.61 -22.14 35.73
N ASN A 100 4.88 -21.74 35.81
CA ASN A 100 5.32 -20.59 36.60
C ASN A 100 5.04 -19.28 35.83
N PHE A 101 3.76 -18.95 35.67
CA PHE A 101 3.29 -17.69 35.10
C PHE A 101 2.54 -16.90 36.16
N THR A 102 2.72 -15.57 36.16
CA THR A 102 1.94 -14.65 36.98
C THR A 102 0.48 -14.59 36.49
N GLY A 103 -0.45 -14.16 37.35
CA GLY A 103 -1.87 -14.08 36.97
C GLY A 103 -2.12 -13.21 35.74
N GLY A 104 -1.39 -12.10 35.61
CA GLY A 104 -1.44 -11.24 34.42
C GLY A 104 -0.94 -11.93 33.16
N GLU A 105 0.19 -12.63 33.23
CA GLU A 105 0.72 -13.40 32.09
C GLU A 105 -0.24 -14.49 31.64
N LYS A 106 -0.85 -15.23 32.57
CA LYS A 106 -1.87 -16.24 32.24
C LYS A 106 -3.05 -15.63 31.50
N MET A 107 -3.50 -14.44 31.91
CA MET A 107 -4.56 -13.71 31.22
C MET A 107 -4.16 -13.26 29.83
N LEU A 108 -2.94 -12.75 29.63
CA LEU A 108 -2.45 -12.41 28.28
C LEU A 108 -2.35 -13.65 27.39
N LEU A 109 -1.84 -14.77 27.92
CA LEU A 109 -1.68 -16.03 27.18
C LEU A 109 -3.04 -16.65 26.83
N ALA A 110 -4.01 -16.59 27.74
CA ALA A 110 -5.37 -17.05 27.49
C ALA A 110 -6.06 -16.22 26.40
N ASN A 111 -5.90 -14.89 26.42
CA ASN A 111 -6.37 -14.00 25.36
C ASN A 111 -5.65 -14.23 24.02
N ALA A 112 -4.36 -14.60 24.06
CA ALA A 112 -3.59 -14.95 22.87
C ALA A 112 -3.95 -16.34 22.30
N GLY A 113 -4.87 -17.08 22.93
CA GLY A 113 -5.37 -18.35 22.40
C GLY A 113 -4.34 -19.49 22.44
N VAL A 114 -3.38 -19.44 23.37
CA VAL A 114 -2.27 -20.41 23.48
C VAL A 114 -2.76 -21.85 23.69
N GLN A 115 -3.96 -22.04 24.25
CA GLN A 115 -4.64 -23.33 24.39
C GLN A 115 -4.89 -24.05 23.05
N ASN A 116 -4.95 -23.30 21.94
CA ASN A 116 -5.14 -23.86 20.60
C ASN A 116 -3.82 -24.16 19.88
N ALA A 117 -2.68 -23.86 20.51
CA ALA A 117 -1.38 -24.13 19.91
C ALA A 117 -1.10 -25.64 19.92
N ASP A 118 -0.67 -26.17 18.77
CA ASP A 118 -0.26 -27.57 18.65
C ASP A 118 0.98 -27.83 19.55
N PRO A 119 0.90 -28.73 20.55
CA PRO A 119 2.04 -29.07 21.40
C PRO A 119 3.20 -29.70 20.60
N GLY A 120 2.90 -30.30 19.44
CA GLY A 120 3.86 -30.86 18.50
C GLY A 120 4.50 -29.86 17.54
N VAL A 121 4.11 -28.57 17.57
CA VAL A 121 4.57 -27.58 16.58
C VAL A 121 6.08 -27.46 16.52
N ARG A 122 6.77 -27.61 17.66
CA ARG A 122 8.25 -27.58 17.73
C ARG A 122 8.87 -28.78 17.01
N THR A 123 8.27 -29.95 17.18
CA THR A 123 8.68 -31.18 16.53
C THR A 123 8.48 -31.06 15.02
N LYS A 124 7.29 -30.63 14.58
CA LYS A 124 6.99 -30.38 13.17
C LYS A 124 7.94 -29.35 12.54
N LEU A 125 8.16 -28.22 13.21
CA LEU A 125 9.10 -27.19 12.77
C LEU A 125 10.54 -27.72 12.64
N ASN A 126 10.98 -28.59 13.55
CA ASN A 126 12.30 -29.21 13.46
C ASN A 126 12.39 -30.18 12.27
N PHE A 127 11.34 -30.92 11.96
CA PHE A 127 11.27 -31.75 10.75
C PHE A 127 11.33 -30.89 9.47
N ASP A 128 10.52 -29.84 9.41
CA ASP A 128 10.50 -28.93 8.25
C ASP A 128 11.87 -28.26 8.04
N ARG A 129 12.52 -27.80 9.12
CA ARG A 129 13.86 -27.21 9.08
C ARG A 129 14.92 -28.19 8.56
N ARG A 130 14.85 -29.48 8.90
CA ARG A 130 15.78 -30.48 8.37
C ARG A 130 15.65 -30.63 6.86
N SER A 131 14.43 -30.58 6.31
CA SER A 131 14.23 -30.62 4.86
C SER A 131 14.83 -29.40 4.15
N LEU A 132 14.75 -28.22 4.76
CA LEU A 132 15.37 -27.00 4.24
C LEU A 132 16.90 -27.00 4.36
N GLN A 133 17.46 -27.63 5.39
CA GLN A 133 18.92 -27.78 5.54
C GLN A 133 19.51 -28.75 4.51
N GLN A 134 18.73 -29.70 4.01
CA GLN A 134 19.16 -30.61 2.94
C GLN A 134 19.24 -29.91 1.57
N ALA A 135 18.65 -28.71 1.42
CA ALA A 135 18.88 -27.88 0.25
C ALA A 135 20.31 -27.33 0.29
N ASP A 136 21.09 -27.66 -0.73
CA ASP A 136 22.54 -27.49 -0.74
C ASP A 136 22.95 -26.00 -0.77
N ARG A 137 23.20 -25.40 0.40
CA ARG A 137 23.74 -24.03 0.52
C ARG A 137 25.12 -23.88 -0.11
N SER A 138 25.85 -24.98 -0.32
CA SER A 138 27.18 -24.91 -0.93
C SER A 138 27.13 -24.41 -2.38
N PHE A 139 26.02 -24.62 -3.08
CA PHE A 139 25.78 -24.04 -4.39
C PHE A 139 25.59 -22.52 -4.29
N THR A 140 24.70 -22.07 -3.41
CA THR A 140 24.41 -20.64 -3.22
C THR A 140 25.64 -19.86 -2.74
N ASP A 141 26.42 -20.40 -1.80
CA ASP A 141 27.65 -19.77 -1.31
C ASP A 141 28.71 -19.66 -2.43
N ARG A 142 28.81 -20.67 -3.30
CA ARG A 142 29.70 -20.63 -4.47
C ARG A 142 29.28 -19.57 -5.48
N VAL A 143 27.98 -19.37 -5.68
CA VAL A 143 27.43 -18.34 -6.58
C VAL A 143 27.62 -16.94 -5.98
N LEU A 144 27.42 -16.79 -4.67
CA LEU A 144 27.56 -15.50 -3.98
C LEU A 144 29.01 -15.15 -3.60
N GLY A 145 29.95 -16.08 -3.76
CA GLY A 145 31.35 -15.90 -3.38
C GLY A 145 31.56 -15.77 -1.87
N THR A 146 30.57 -16.20 -1.07
CA THR A 146 30.64 -16.19 0.40
C THR A 146 31.40 -17.43 0.87
N GLY A 147 32.33 -17.25 1.81
CA GLY A 147 33.00 -18.40 2.44
C GLY A 147 31.96 -19.30 3.12
N ALA A 148 32.12 -20.62 2.99
CA ALA A 148 31.18 -21.60 3.52
C ALA A 148 30.90 -21.34 5.00
N THR A 149 29.72 -20.83 5.32
CA THR A 149 29.28 -20.68 6.70
C THR A 149 28.54 -21.95 7.08
N ALA A 150 29.11 -22.73 8.01
CA ALA A 150 28.45 -23.92 8.53
C ALA A 150 27.11 -23.50 9.16
N ASP A 151 25.99 -24.01 8.62
CA ASP A 151 24.68 -23.81 9.23
C ASP A 151 24.65 -24.58 10.56
N THR A 152 24.81 -23.87 11.66
CA THR A 152 24.85 -24.48 12.99
C THR A 152 23.48 -24.94 13.46
N GLY A 153 22.39 -24.66 12.72
CA GLY A 153 21.02 -24.98 13.11
C GLY A 153 20.57 -24.28 14.41
N ARG A 154 21.42 -23.43 14.98
CA ARG A 154 21.13 -22.65 16.18
C ARG A 154 20.40 -21.38 15.74
N PRO A 155 19.28 -21.01 16.40
CA PRO A 155 18.65 -19.73 16.14
C PRO A 155 19.69 -18.63 16.37
N VAL A 156 19.89 -17.81 15.34
CA VAL A 156 20.77 -16.65 15.40
C VAL A 156 20.18 -15.68 16.42
N ASN A 157 20.93 -15.39 17.48
CA ASN A 157 20.50 -14.41 18.48
C ASN A 157 20.74 -13.01 17.90
N ALA A 158 19.66 -12.32 17.55
CA ALA A 158 19.71 -11.01 16.91
C ALA A 158 20.49 -9.98 17.77
N ASP A 159 20.24 -9.95 19.08
CA ASP A 159 20.90 -9.00 19.99
C ASP A 159 22.41 -9.26 20.08
N ALA A 160 22.81 -10.54 20.13
CA ALA A 160 24.21 -10.93 20.15
C ALA A 160 24.93 -10.61 18.83
N GLU A 161 24.27 -10.76 17.68
CA GLU A 161 24.84 -10.42 16.37
C GLU A 161 24.97 -8.91 16.17
N VAL A 162 23.99 -8.11 16.63
CA VAL A 162 24.06 -6.65 16.60
C VAL A 162 25.24 -6.14 17.44
N ASN A 163 25.44 -6.72 18.63
CA ASN A 163 26.59 -6.41 19.47
C ASN A 163 27.92 -6.83 18.84
N ARG A 164 27.97 -7.98 18.15
CA ARG A 164 29.16 -8.43 17.40
C ARG A 164 29.48 -7.47 16.24
N ASN A 165 28.48 -7.10 15.46
CA ASN A 165 28.65 -6.22 14.30
C ASN A 165 29.05 -4.79 14.70
N SER A 166 28.52 -4.29 15.81
CA SER A 166 28.92 -2.98 16.35
C SER A 166 30.33 -3.00 16.96
N ALA A 167 30.73 -4.11 17.59
CA ALA A 167 32.10 -4.30 18.07
C ALA A 167 33.11 -4.46 16.90
N SER A 168 32.77 -5.24 15.87
CA SER A 168 33.61 -5.40 14.68
C SER A 168 33.67 -4.14 13.81
N GLY A 169 32.59 -3.35 13.76
CA GLY A 169 32.58 -2.02 13.13
C GLY A 169 33.48 -1.01 13.84
N ARG A 170 33.76 -1.21 15.14
CA ARG A 170 34.68 -0.38 15.93
C ARG A 170 36.14 -0.83 15.81
N ALA A 171 36.38 -2.12 15.54
CA ALA A 171 37.70 -2.70 15.26
C ALA A 171 38.07 -2.68 13.74
N GLY A 172 37.09 -2.43 12.86
CA GLY A 172 37.21 -2.41 11.41
C GLY A 172 37.48 -1.02 10.83
N GLY A 173 38.02 -0.10 11.62
CA GLY A 173 38.79 1.01 11.08
C GLY A 173 40.00 0.45 10.35
N ARG A 174 39.81 -0.02 9.11
CA ARG A 174 40.88 -0.09 8.13
C ARG A 174 41.42 1.33 8.06
N ALA A 175 42.50 1.59 8.78
CA ALA A 175 43.43 2.62 8.40
C ALA A 175 43.72 2.35 6.93
N ALA A 176 43.16 3.19 6.06
CA ALA A 176 43.62 3.27 4.69
C ALA A 176 45.09 3.67 4.81
N ALA A 177 45.97 2.66 4.80
CA ALA A 177 47.37 2.84 4.54
C ALA A 177 47.39 3.49 3.15
N THR A 178 47.58 4.81 3.13
CA THR A 178 47.85 5.54 1.92
C THR A 178 49.05 4.86 1.27
N PRO A 179 48.92 4.34 0.04
CA PRO A 179 50.09 3.82 -0.64
C PRO A 179 51.05 5.01 -0.79
N LYS A 180 52.23 4.89 -0.18
CA LYS A 180 53.34 5.81 -0.37
C LYS A 180 53.61 5.83 -1.87
N LYS A 181 53.32 6.96 -2.54
CA LYS A 181 53.66 7.15 -3.95
C LYS A 181 55.18 7.07 -4.07
N GLU A 182 55.69 5.90 -4.41
CA GLU A 182 57.02 5.79 -4.96
C GLU A 182 57.00 6.48 -6.32
N LYS A 183 57.91 7.44 -6.50
CA LYS A 183 58.13 8.12 -7.77
C LYS A 183 58.75 7.11 -8.74
N SER A 184 57.93 6.25 -9.33
CA SER A 184 58.35 5.54 -10.53
C SER A 184 58.36 6.56 -11.67
N GLY A 185 59.55 6.92 -12.14
CA GLY A 185 59.73 7.66 -13.37
C GLY A 185 58.99 6.95 -14.50
N GLY A 186 57.90 7.56 -14.94
CA GLY A 186 57.13 7.09 -16.07
C GLY A 186 57.79 7.53 -17.37
N TRP A 187 57.57 6.75 -18.42
CA TRP A 187 58.05 6.92 -19.80
C TRP A 187 57.89 8.34 -20.44
N PHE A 188 57.23 9.28 -19.77
CA PHE A 188 57.05 10.67 -20.20
C PHE A 188 58.12 11.65 -19.68
N ASP A 189 59.14 11.18 -18.95
CA ASP A 189 60.24 12.04 -18.44
C ASP A 189 61.38 12.26 -19.47
N TRP A 190 61.16 11.88 -20.75
CA TRP A 190 62.11 12.04 -21.87
C TRP A 190 61.46 12.71 -23.10
N PHE A 191 60.63 13.72 -22.87
CA PHE A 191 60.23 14.75 -23.85
C PHE A 191 60.06 16.06 -23.10
#